data_AF-A0A1K2BVQ6-F1
#
_entry.id   AF-A0A1K2BVQ6-F1
#
_cell.length_a   1.000
_cell.length_b   1.000
_cell.length_c   1.000
_cell.angle_alpha   90.00
_cell.angle_beta   90.00
_cell.angle_gamma   90.00
#
_symmetry.space_group_name_H-M   'P 1'
#
loop_
_entity.id
_entity.type
_entity.pdbx_description
1 polymer ?
#
loop_
_entity_poly.entity_id
_entity_poly.type
_entity_poly.pdbx_seq_one_letter_code
_entity_poly.pdbx_strand_id
1 'polypeptide(L)'
;MCGVRARGPVLFLGVGVVSGRVVRFDGARGYGFIAPEHGGEDVFLHVNDMLIPESYVHTGTAVEFEIEDGDRGLKASSVRLAEGPDGKPLTPPRISGISVSGAPDDDTLCDVLSADEYTRDVTDVLLESAPSLTGAQILQIRRGLLQFAKNHGWTEG
;
A
#
# COMPACT_ATOMS: atom_id res chain seq x y z
N MET A 1 -25.53 -18.71 29.30
CA MET A 1 -24.64 -19.78 28.82
C MET A 1 -24.18 -19.40 27.42
N CYS A 2 -23.07 -18.69 27.29
CA CYS A 2 -22.57 -18.25 25.98
C CYS A 2 -21.53 -19.29 25.52
N GLY A 3 -21.88 -20.06 24.47
CA GLY A 3 -21.01 -21.08 23.90
C GLY A 3 -19.87 -20.43 23.13
N VAL A 4 -18.68 -20.42 23.72
CA VAL A 4 -17.42 -20.17 23.00
C VAL A 4 -17.24 -21.32 22.02
N ARG A 5 -17.44 -21.03 20.73
CA ARG A 5 -17.08 -21.95 19.64
C ARG A 5 -15.57 -22.11 19.67
N ALA A 6 -15.11 -23.24 20.18
CA ALA A 6 -13.73 -23.69 20.01
C ALA A 6 -13.44 -23.81 18.51
N ARG A 7 -12.56 -22.97 17.99
CA ARG A 7 -11.93 -23.19 16.68
C ARG A 7 -10.94 -24.34 16.89
N GLY A 8 -11.18 -25.46 16.20
CA GLY A 8 -10.33 -26.64 16.28
C GLY A 8 -8.90 -26.35 15.82
N PRO A 9 -7.94 -27.22 16.16
CA PRO A 9 -6.54 -27.00 15.85
C PRO A 9 -6.37 -27.11 14.34
N VAL A 10 -5.95 -26.01 13.71
CA VAL A 10 -5.51 -26.04 12.32
C VAL A 10 -4.16 -26.76 12.33
N LEU A 11 -4.17 -28.04 11.99
CA LEU A 11 -2.96 -28.85 11.83
C LEU A 11 -2.17 -28.32 10.64
N PHE A 12 -1.32 -27.31 10.85
CA PHE A 12 -0.26 -26.94 9.91
C PHE A 12 0.90 -27.94 10.09
N LEU A 13 0.79 -29.07 9.40
CA LEU A 13 1.89 -30.02 9.25
C LEU A 13 2.89 -29.41 8.26
N GLY A 14 4.00 -28.89 8.77
CA GLY A 14 5.14 -28.46 7.96
C GLY A 14 5.37 -26.95 8.00
N VAL A 15 6.64 -26.58 8.16
CA VAL A 15 7.19 -25.21 8.05
C VAL A 15 6.82 -24.65 6.68
N GLY A 16 5.64 -24.04 6.61
CA GLY A 16 5.06 -23.51 5.38
C GLY A 16 5.22 -22.01 5.40
N VAL A 17 6.04 -21.49 4.48
CA VAL A 17 6.07 -20.06 4.20
C VAL A 17 4.68 -19.66 3.69
N VAL A 18 4.08 -18.69 4.35
CA VAL A 18 2.76 -18.15 4.04
C VAL A 18 2.93 -16.79 3.38
N SER A 19 2.18 -16.55 2.32
CA SER A 19 2.10 -15.25 1.67
C SER A 19 0.96 -14.42 2.26
N GLY A 20 1.20 -13.13 2.41
CA GLY A 20 0.20 -12.21 2.93
C GLY A 20 0.51 -10.76 2.59
N ARG A 21 -0.37 -9.88 3.05
CA ARG A 21 -0.26 -8.44 2.82
C ARG A 21 -0.29 -7.68 4.12
N VAL A 22 0.64 -6.74 4.27
CA VAL A 22 0.71 -5.87 5.45
C VAL A 22 -0.52 -4.95 5.45
N VAL A 23 -1.36 -5.05 6.47
CA VAL A 23 -2.62 -4.26 6.56
C VAL A 23 -2.41 -2.95 7.30
N ARG A 24 -1.46 -2.96 8.24
CA ARG A 24 -1.05 -1.78 9.00
C ARG A 24 0.35 -2.03 9.55
N PHE A 25 1.23 -1.05 9.40
CA PHE A 25 2.55 -1.05 10.00
C PHE A 25 2.87 0.36 10.49
N ASP A 26 3.41 0.45 11.70
CA ASP A 26 3.83 1.71 12.32
C ASP A 26 5.34 1.62 12.60
N GLY A 27 6.15 2.19 11.70
CA GLY A 27 7.62 2.15 11.83
C GLY A 27 8.13 2.86 13.08
N ALA A 28 7.45 3.95 13.51
CA ALA A 28 7.83 4.66 14.72
C ALA A 28 7.62 3.81 15.99
N ARG A 29 6.62 2.93 15.98
CA ARG A 29 6.36 1.99 17.08
C ARG A 29 6.98 0.59 16.88
N GLY A 30 7.44 0.28 15.67
CA GLY A 30 8.12 -0.97 15.34
C GLY A 30 7.21 -2.21 15.24
N TYR A 31 5.89 -2.05 15.06
CA TYR A 31 4.97 -3.18 14.95
C TYR A 31 3.84 -2.96 13.94
N GLY A 32 3.23 -4.07 13.50
CA GLY A 32 2.15 -4.09 12.53
C GLY A 32 1.37 -5.41 12.50
N PHE A 33 0.57 -5.56 11.46
CA PHE A 33 -0.26 -6.74 11.22
C PHE A 33 -0.26 -7.11 9.74
N ILE A 34 -0.24 -8.42 9.46
CA ILE A 34 -0.29 -9.00 8.13
C ILE A 34 -1.58 -9.81 8.00
N ALA A 35 -2.32 -9.59 6.91
CA ALA A 35 -3.44 -10.43 6.52
C ALA A 35 -2.91 -11.57 5.63
N PRO A 36 -3.07 -12.85 6.03
CA PRO A 36 -2.71 -13.99 5.19
C PRO A 36 -3.57 -14.05 3.92
N GLU A 37 -2.99 -14.41 2.77
CA GLU A 37 -3.74 -14.53 1.51
C GLU A 37 -4.78 -15.67 1.53
N HIS A 38 -4.51 -16.74 2.28
CA HIS A 38 -5.45 -17.83 2.47
C HIS A 38 -6.64 -17.47 3.39
N GLY A 39 -6.69 -16.23 3.89
CA GLY A 39 -7.63 -15.79 4.90
C GLY A 39 -7.30 -16.36 6.29
N GLY A 40 -7.85 -15.75 7.33
CA GLY A 40 -7.55 -16.15 8.71
C GLY A 40 -7.59 -14.98 9.68
N GLU A 41 -6.98 -15.18 10.85
CA GLU A 41 -6.71 -14.12 11.80
C GLU A 41 -5.47 -13.31 11.37
N ASP A 42 -5.47 -12.02 11.68
CA ASP A 42 -4.34 -11.14 11.38
C ASP A 42 -3.11 -11.59 12.19
N VAL A 43 -1.98 -11.69 11.49
CA VAL A 43 -0.73 -12.17 12.08
C VAL A 43 0.11 -10.97 12.53
N PHE A 44 0.56 -11.01 13.77
CA PHE A 44 1.34 -9.93 14.37
C PHE A 44 2.74 -9.84 13.75
N LEU A 45 3.14 -8.63 13.37
CA LEU A 45 4.42 -8.34 12.73
C LEU A 45 5.24 -7.39 13.63
N HIS A 46 6.51 -7.73 13.87
CA HIS A 46 7.43 -6.89 14.64
C HIS A 46 8.72 -6.66 13.83
N VAL A 47 9.33 -5.46 13.93
CA VAL A 47 10.54 -5.09 13.18
C VAL A 47 11.71 -6.05 13.38
N ASN A 48 11.87 -6.58 14.59
CA ASN A 48 12.94 -7.53 14.89
C ASN A 48 12.80 -8.89 14.19
N ASP A 49 11.59 -9.25 13.76
CA ASP A 49 11.30 -10.52 13.09
C ASP A 49 11.33 -10.40 11.56
N MET A 50 11.69 -9.21 11.06
CA MET A 50 11.89 -8.93 9.65
C MET A 50 13.35 -9.11 9.25
N LEU A 51 13.57 -9.76 8.10
CA LEU A 51 14.90 -9.82 7.46
C LEU A 51 15.16 -8.64 6.52
N ILE A 52 14.18 -7.74 6.39
CA ILE A 52 14.19 -6.57 5.52
C ILE A 52 14.14 -5.28 6.35
N PRO A 53 14.65 -4.16 5.84
CA PRO A 53 14.56 -2.88 6.54
C PRO A 53 13.11 -2.43 6.66
N GLU A 54 12.74 -1.82 7.79
CA GLU A 54 11.39 -1.31 8.04
C GLU A 54 10.90 -0.33 6.96
N SER A 55 11.82 0.39 6.30
CA SER A 55 11.51 1.34 5.21
C SER A 55 10.87 0.67 3.98
N TYR A 56 11.01 -0.65 3.82
CA TYR A 56 10.40 -1.41 2.73
C TYR A 56 9.03 -1.97 3.09
N VAL A 57 8.63 -1.86 4.35
CA VAL A 57 7.38 -2.40 4.86
C VAL A 57 6.39 -1.27 5.02
N HIS A 58 5.34 -1.28 4.20
CA HIS A 58 4.25 -0.33 4.27
C HIS A 58 2.92 -1.06 4.14
N THR A 59 1.83 -0.37 4.44
CA THR A 59 0.50 -0.91 4.18
C THR A 59 0.40 -1.28 2.70
N GLY A 60 -0.08 -2.49 2.43
CA GLY A 60 -0.20 -3.05 1.09
C GLY A 60 1.02 -3.83 0.61
N THR A 61 2.16 -3.84 1.31
CA THR A 61 3.32 -4.63 0.90
C THR A 61 3.01 -6.12 0.95
N ALA A 62 3.32 -6.84 -0.14
CA ALA A 62 3.24 -8.29 -0.19
C ALA A 62 4.48 -8.90 0.49
N VAL A 63 4.26 -9.78 1.45
CA VAL A 63 5.32 -10.38 2.25
C VAL A 63 5.12 -11.88 2.36
N GLU A 64 6.23 -12.58 2.39
CA GLU A 64 6.30 -13.99 2.75
C GLU A 64 6.81 -14.08 4.18
N PHE A 65 6.16 -14.92 4.98
CA PHE A 65 6.48 -15.07 6.39
C PHE A 65 6.09 -16.46 6.89
N GLU A 66 6.70 -16.88 7.98
CA GLU A 66 6.32 -18.08 8.69
C GLU A 66 5.40 -17.70 9.85
N ILE A 67 4.40 -18.54 10.12
CA ILE A 67 3.46 -18.32 11.24
C ILE A 67 3.96 -19.13 12.43
N GLU A 68 4.26 -18.43 13.52
CA GLU A 68 4.61 -18.99 14.81
C GLU A 68 3.58 -18.61 15.88
N ASP A 69 3.44 -19.46 16.89
CA ASP A 69 2.59 -19.20 18.05
C ASP A 69 3.38 -18.34 19.06
N GLY A 70 2.92 -17.11 19.30
CA GLY A 70 3.53 -16.18 20.25
C GLY A 70 2.65 -15.95 21.48
N ASP A 71 3.21 -15.27 22.50
CA ASP A 71 2.49 -14.98 23.76
C ASP A 71 1.18 -14.20 23.60
N ARG A 72 0.98 -13.54 22.44
CA ARG A 72 -0.22 -12.73 22.12
C ARG A 72 -1.02 -13.27 20.93
N GLY A 73 -0.80 -14.52 20.54
CA GLY A 73 -1.40 -15.14 19.36
C GLY A 73 -0.42 -15.29 18.20
N LEU A 74 -0.96 -15.41 16.99
CA LEU A 74 -0.17 -15.68 15.79
C LEU A 74 0.82 -14.55 15.51
N LYS A 75 2.10 -14.91 15.37
CA LYS A 75 3.21 -14.01 15.09
C LYS A 75 3.86 -14.42 13.77
N ALA A 76 4.27 -13.43 12.99
CA ALA A 76 5.04 -13.61 11.77
C ALA A 76 6.53 -13.62 12.11
N SER A 77 7.26 -14.59 11.55
CA SER A 77 8.71 -14.67 11.62
C SER A 77 9.31 -14.90 10.25
N SER A 78 10.62 -14.67 10.15
CA SER A 78 11.36 -14.76 8.89
C SER A 78 10.73 -13.93 7.77
N VAL A 79 10.25 -12.73 8.09
CA VAL A 79 9.46 -11.91 7.17
C VAL A 79 10.36 -11.33 6.09
N ARG A 80 9.99 -11.56 4.83
CA ARG A 80 10.66 -11.07 3.65
C ARG A 80 9.67 -10.53 2.62
N LEU A 81 10.15 -9.72 1.69
CA LEU A 81 9.34 -9.28 0.56
C LEU A 81 8.92 -10.50 -0.27
N ALA A 82 7.63 -10.63 -0.54
CA ALA A 82 7.18 -11.63 -1.50
C ALA A 82 7.70 -11.19 -2.88
N GLU A 83 8.54 -12.01 -3.51
CA GLU A 83 8.87 -11.82 -4.91
C GLU A 83 7.58 -12.02 -5.70
N GLY A 84 7.08 -10.94 -6.32
CA GLY A 84 5.97 -11.05 -7.26
C GLY A 84 6.34 -12.01 -8.40
N PRO A 85 5.35 -12.53 -9.16
CA PRO A 85 5.56 -13.48 -10.26
C PRO A 85 6.52 -13.00 -11.38
N ASP A 86 7.05 -11.78 -11.30
CA ASP A 86 8.00 -11.17 -12.24
C ASP A 86 9.47 -11.19 -11.76
N GLY A 87 9.80 -11.75 -10.59
CA GLY A 87 11.18 -12.04 -10.16
C GLY A 87 12.17 -10.86 -10.24
N LYS A 88 11.68 -9.62 -10.10
CA LYS A 88 12.49 -8.41 -10.27
C LYS A 88 12.64 -7.71 -8.93
N PRO A 89 13.86 -7.62 -8.36
CA PRO A 89 14.07 -6.85 -7.14
C PRO A 89 13.77 -5.39 -7.48
N LEU A 90 12.81 -4.81 -6.75
CA LEU A 90 12.40 -3.42 -6.88
C LEU A 90 13.53 -2.51 -6.36
N THR A 91 14.55 -2.29 -7.19
CA THR A 91 15.51 -1.21 -6.94
C THR A 91 14.80 0.14 -7.03
N PRO A 92 15.12 1.10 -6.13
CA PRO A 92 14.56 2.45 -6.21
C PRO A 92 14.93 3.13 -7.54
N PRO A 93 14.03 3.95 -8.11
CA PRO A 93 14.32 4.64 -9.35
C PRO A 93 15.46 5.63 -9.10
N ARG A 94 16.55 5.42 -9.83
CA ARG A 94 17.70 6.31 -9.90
C ARG A 94 17.24 7.53 -10.68
N ILE A 95 17.18 8.68 -10.02
CA ILE A 95 16.84 9.97 -10.62
C ILE A 95 17.78 10.17 -11.81
N SER A 96 17.24 10.15 -13.03
CA SER A 96 17.95 10.57 -14.22
C SER A 96 17.07 11.59 -14.94
N GLY A 97 17.55 12.83 -14.90
CA GLY A 97 17.24 13.82 -15.93
C GLY A 97 16.06 14.72 -15.64
N ILE A 98 16.26 15.66 -14.72
CA ILE A 98 15.59 16.96 -14.78
C ILE A 98 15.97 17.66 -16.09
N SER A 99 14.99 18.21 -16.80
CA SER A 99 15.19 19.35 -17.69
C SER A 99 14.05 20.33 -17.45
N VAL A 100 14.28 21.20 -16.45
CA VAL A 100 13.55 22.45 -16.25
C VAL A 100 14.17 23.48 -17.19
N SER A 101 13.35 24.10 -18.02
CA SER A 101 13.68 25.36 -18.67
C SER A 101 12.46 26.28 -18.64
N GLY A 102 12.57 27.36 -17.88
CA GLY A 102 11.62 28.48 -17.84
C GLY A 102 11.67 29.20 -16.50
N ALA A 103 12.46 30.28 -16.40
CA ALA A 103 12.56 31.16 -15.23
C ALA A 103 11.45 32.25 -15.27
N PRO A 104 11.23 33.00 -14.16
CA PRO A 104 9.90 33.33 -13.67
C PRO A 104 9.42 34.73 -14.06
N ASP A 105 8.11 34.85 -14.27
CA ASP A 105 7.37 36.11 -14.13
C ASP A 105 6.29 35.97 -13.06
N ASP A 106 6.28 37.01 -12.23
CA ASP A 106 5.46 37.31 -11.07
C ASP A 106 4.01 37.61 -11.53
N ASP A 107 3.02 37.17 -10.75
CA ASP A 107 1.60 37.59 -10.78
C ASP A 107 0.63 37.14 -11.89
N THR A 108 0.95 36.19 -12.77
CA THR A 108 -0.04 35.78 -13.81
C THR A 108 -0.40 34.29 -13.77
N LEU A 109 -1.68 34.05 -13.45
CA LEU A 109 -2.52 32.92 -13.85
C LEU A 109 -2.74 31.79 -12.82
N CYS A 110 -3.66 32.03 -11.88
CA CYS A 110 -4.54 30.96 -11.38
C CYS A 110 -5.50 30.55 -12.50
N ASP A 111 -4.99 29.92 -13.57
CA ASP A 111 -5.88 29.30 -14.55
C ASP A 111 -6.69 28.23 -13.82
N VAL A 112 -8.00 28.46 -13.77
CA VAL A 112 -8.96 27.43 -13.38
C VAL A 112 -8.76 26.30 -14.39
N LEU A 113 -8.18 25.18 -13.96
CA LEU A 113 -7.85 24.08 -14.86
C LEU A 113 -9.12 23.61 -15.58
N SER A 114 -9.01 23.32 -16.87
CA SER A 114 -10.12 22.66 -17.56
C SER A 114 -10.39 21.31 -16.90
N ALA A 115 -11.63 20.84 -16.94
CA ALA A 115 -12.00 19.55 -16.36
C ALA A 115 -11.11 18.40 -16.88
N ASP A 116 -10.67 18.45 -18.14
CA ASP A 116 -9.82 17.42 -18.74
C ASP A 116 -8.40 17.44 -18.16
N GLU A 117 -7.78 18.62 -18.05
CA GLU A 117 -6.47 18.82 -17.44
C GLU A 117 -6.47 18.37 -15.99
N TYR A 118 -7.47 18.80 -15.22
CA TYR A 118 -7.63 18.37 -13.83
C TYR A 118 -7.72 16.84 -13.72
N THR A 119 -8.49 16.19 -14.60
CA THR A 119 -8.61 14.72 -14.56
C THR A 119 -7.32 14.01 -14.97
N ARG A 120 -6.53 14.60 -15.86
CA ARG A 120 -5.24 14.06 -16.29
C ARG A 120 -4.23 14.16 -15.17
N ASP A 121 -4.06 15.33 -14.58
CA ASP A 121 -3.10 15.55 -13.49
C ASP A 121 -3.43 14.69 -12.26
N VAL A 122 -4.72 14.60 -11.91
CA VAL A 122 -5.17 13.70 -10.85
C VAL A 122 -4.88 12.24 -11.21
N THR A 123 -5.06 11.83 -12.46
CA THR A 123 -4.75 10.47 -12.89
C THR A 123 -3.25 10.19 -12.78
N ASP A 124 -2.40 11.14 -13.19
CA ASP A 124 -0.94 11.02 -13.12
C ASP A 124 -0.49 10.95 -11.66
N VAL A 125 -0.99 11.83 -10.79
CA VAL A 125 -0.70 11.80 -9.34
C VAL A 125 -1.16 10.51 -8.68
N LEU A 126 -2.34 9.98 -9.05
CA LEU A 126 -2.85 8.72 -8.50
C LEU A 126 -2.02 7.52 -8.96
N LEU A 127 -1.60 7.50 -10.22
CA LEU A 127 -0.73 6.46 -10.75
C LEU A 127 0.67 6.52 -10.13
N GLU A 128 1.19 7.73 -9.85
CA GLU A 128 2.48 7.94 -9.20
C GLU A 128 2.44 7.57 -7.71
N SER A 129 1.42 8.05 -6.99
CA SER A 129 1.33 7.92 -5.53
C SER A 129 0.78 6.56 -5.09
N ALA A 130 -0.09 5.96 -5.90
CA ALA A 130 -0.78 4.71 -5.57
C ALA A 130 -0.92 3.80 -6.82
N PRO A 131 0.20 3.28 -7.36
CA PRO A 131 0.21 2.46 -8.58
C PRO A 131 -0.57 1.15 -8.44
N SER A 132 -0.91 0.74 -7.21
CA SER A 132 -1.77 -0.42 -6.94
C SER A 132 -3.26 -0.16 -7.23
N LEU A 133 -3.66 1.08 -7.50
CA LEU A 133 -5.03 1.38 -7.89
C LEU A 133 -5.33 0.75 -9.24
N THR A 134 -6.39 -0.05 -9.28
CA THR A 134 -6.92 -0.58 -10.54
C THR A 134 -7.50 0.55 -11.39
N GLY A 135 -7.54 0.39 -12.71
CA GLY A 135 -8.16 1.39 -13.59
C GLY A 135 -9.59 1.73 -13.19
N ALA A 136 -10.38 0.75 -12.71
CA ALA A 136 -11.73 0.99 -12.20
C ALA A 136 -11.74 1.89 -10.95
N GLN A 137 -10.81 1.67 -10.01
CA GLN A 137 -10.67 2.50 -8.80
C GLN A 137 -10.20 3.91 -9.15
N ILE A 138 -9.26 4.05 -10.07
CA ILE A 138 -8.79 5.36 -10.56
C ILE A 138 -9.96 6.13 -11.17
N LEU A 139 -10.77 5.48 -12.02
CA LEU A 139 -11.96 6.11 -12.60
C LEU A 139 -12.98 6.51 -11.54
N GLN A 140 -13.18 5.71 -10.49
CA GLN A 140 -14.09 6.05 -9.39
C GLN A 140 -13.58 7.26 -8.58
N ILE A 141 -12.30 7.26 -8.20
CA ILE A 141 -11.68 8.35 -7.43
C ILE A 141 -11.67 9.65 -8.24
N ARG A 142 -11.25 9.57 -9.51
CA ARG A 142 -11.22 10.71 -10.44
C ARG A 142 -12.58 11.36 -10.63
N ARG A 143 -13.65 10.57 -10.73
CA ARG A 143 -15.03 11.10 -10.80
C ARG A 143 -15.41 11.83 -9.52
N GLY A 144 -15.07 11.28 -8.36
CA GLY A 144 -15.32 11.92 -7.06
C GLY A 144 -14.58 13.24 -6.91
N LEU A 145 -13.29 13.27 -7.25
CA LEU A 145 -12.44 14.47 -7.17
C LEU A 145 -12.87 15.54 -8.18
N LEU A 146 -13.19 15.17 -9.42
CA LEU A 146 -13.69 16.13 -10.41
C LEU A 146 -15.03 16.74 -9.96
N GLN A 147 -15.94 15.93 -9.42
CA GLN A 147 -17.22 16.45 -8.93
C GLN A 147 -17.02 17.41 -7.74
N PHE A 148 -16.09 17.07 -6.84
CA PHE A 148 -15.71 17.94 -5.74
C PHE A 148 -15.14 19.26 -6.26
N ALA A 149 -14.18 19.22 -7.19
CA ALA A 149 -13.58 20.40 -7.78
C ALA A 149 -14.60 21.32 -8.49
N LYS A 150 -15.55 20.74 -9.24
CA LYS A 150 -16.67 21.49 -9.86
C LYS A 150 -17.55 22.19 -8.84
N ASN A 151 -17.92 21.50 -7.76
CA ASN A 151 -18.75 22.08 -6.69
C ASN A 151 -18.07 23.25 -5.98
N HIS A 152 -16.74 23.30 -6.02
CA HIS A 152 -15.92 24.35 -5.43
C HIS A 152 -15.41 25.39 -6.45
N GLY A 153 -15.78 25.27 -7.73
CA GLY A 153 -15.40 26.21 -8.79
C GLY A 153 -13.91 26.15 -9.18
N TRP A 154 -13.23 25.04 -8.90
CA TRP A 154 -11.80 24.87 -9.20
C TRP A 154 -11.52 24.40 -10.63
N THR A 155 -12.56 23.97 -11.35
CA THR A 155 -12.48 23.56 -12.75
C THR A 155 -13.56 24.24 -13.56
N GLU A 156 -13.24 24.62 -14.79
CA GLU A 156 -14.24 25.16 -15.72
C GLU A 156 -15.18 24.04 -16.20
N GLY A 157 -16.47 24.38 -16.29
CA GLY A 157 -17.58 23.46 -16.54
C GLY A 157 -17.95 23.33 -18.00
#